data_AF-A0A1J5I2V6-F1
#
_entry.id   AF-A0A1J5I2V6-F1
#
_cell.length_a   1.000
_cell.length_b   1.000
_cell.length_c   1.000
_cell.angle_alpha   90.00
_cell.angle_beta   90.00
_cell.angle_gamma   90.00
#
_symmetry.space_group_name_H-M   'P 1'
#
loop_
_entity.id
_entity.type
_entity.pdbx_description
1 polymer ?
#
loop_
_entity_poly.entity_id
_entity_poly.type
_entity_poly.pdbx_seq_one_letter_code
_entity_poly.pdbx_strand_id
1 'polypeptide(L)'
;MNLYMPQFSGNEPMVGCLSSVAILLLIRFFYSPASPSKSDLLSIGLFLGLAILTKTNAVLLVVPTAAFIFYKISVGIQSKVKGTAEAVKSIALILGIIFVISGWYYIRNWTEMGQMVIGGWDSLRNIIWWQDPGYRTPRQFLTFGESLYYPVYSAVIGIWDGLYSTLWMDGYLSAYNRPPWNYGFMFSSAWLSLLPSGAIVLGILSSLVRPNRQRRQSLLFCVFCVVIYILSIIYLFLTVPILSTAKATYALGITPCIAVLCTEGFGILTRNPVLRAVVYGIIACWAFAAYAAYFVL
;
A
#
# COMPACT_ATOMS: atom_id res chain seq x y z
N MET A 1 0.24 -4.17 -10.30
CA MET A 1 -1.10 -4.04 -9.68
C MET A 1 -1.98 -2.92 -10.24
N ASN A 2 -1.55 -1.66 -10.36
CA ASN A 2 -2.45 -0.56 -10.78
C ASN A 2 -2.98 -0.63 -12.23
N LEU A 3 -2.35 -1.38 -13.11
CA LEU A 3 -2.81 -1.53 -14.50
C LEU A 3 -3.87 -2.63 -14.67
N TYR A 4 -3.72 -3.74 -13.95
CA TYR A 4 -4.63 -4.88 -14.07
C TYR A 4 -5.76 -4.85 -13.04
N MET A 5 -5.54 -4.34 -11.82
CA MET A 5 -6.58 -4.31 -10.79
C MET A 5 -7.86 -3.58 -11.21
N PRO A 6 -7.81 -2.43 -11.94
CA PRO A 6 -9.01 -1.76 -12.44
C PRO A 6 -9.84 -2.58 -13.44
N GLN A 7 -9.27 -3.64 -14.01
CA GLN A 7 -9.96 -4.54 -14.94
C GLN A 7 -10.83 -5.57 -14.21
N PHE A 8 -10.78 -5.62 -12.88
CA PHE A 8 -11.57 -6.52 -12.05
C PHE A 8 -12.72 -5.79 -11.38
N SER A 9 -13.90 -6.41 -11.39
CA SER A 9 -15.02 -6.01 -10.57
C SER A 9 -14.74 -6.39 -9.12
N GLY A 10 -14.57 -5.39 -8.26
CA GLY A 10 -14.26 -5.59 -6.85
C GLY A 10 -14.19 -4.27 -6.10
N ASN A 11 -13.99 -4.35 -4.78
CA ASN A 11 -13.82 -3.17 -3.94
C ASN A 11 -12.37 -2.67 -3.92
N GLU A 12 -11.44 -3.44 -4.49
CA GLU A 12 -10.01 -3.12 -4.55
C GLU A 12 -9.71 -1.83 -5.32
N PRO A 13 -10.19 -1.61 -6.56
CA PRO A 13 -9.86 -0.38 -7.29
C PRO A 13 -10.42 0.85 -6.58
N MET A 14 -11.63 0.74 -6.02
CA MET A 14 -12.30 1.84 -5.33
C MET A 14 -11.57 2.22 -4.03
N VAL A 15 -11.22 1.25 -3.17
CA VAL A 15 -10.40 1.56 -1.98
C VAL A 15 -9.01 2.07 -2.37
N GLY A 16 -8.43 1.51 -3.44
CA GLY A 16 -7.15 1.95 -4.01
C GLY A 16 -7.16 3.44 -4.36
N CYS A 17 -8.19 3.88 -5.09
CA CYS A 17 -8.38 5.27 -5.48
C CYS A 17 -8.59 6.18 -4.26
N LEU A 18 -9.55 5.86 -3.39
CA LEU A 18 -9.91 6.68 -2.24
C LEU A 18 -8.75 6.83 -1.24
N SER A 19 -8.06 5.74 -0.91
CA SER A 19 -6.85 5.78 -0.07
C SER A 19 -5.73 6.58 -0.72
N SER A 20 -5.56 6.47 -2.03
CA SER A 20 -4.52 7.22 -2.75
C SER A 20 -4.76 8.72 -2.68
N VAL A 21 -6.01 9.18 -2.84
CA VAL A 21 -6.36 10.60 -2.70
C VAL A 21 -6.08 11.08 -1.28
N ALA A 22 -6.49 10.34 -0.24
CA ALA A 22 -6.21 10.68 1.15
C ALA A 22 -4.69 10.81 1.41
N ILE A 23 -3.89 9.89 0.88
CA ILE A 23 -2.43 9.91 1.00
C ILE A 23 -1.82 11.11 0.28
N LEU A 24 -2.28 11.45 -0.93
CA LEU A 24 -1.77 12.61 -1.66
C LEU A 24 -2.07 13.92 -0.91
N LEU A 25 -3.26 14.04 -0.31
CA LEU A 25 -3.60 15.17 0.57
C LEU A 25 -2.68 15.21 1.80
N LEU A 26 -2.38 14.07 2.42
CA LEU A 26 -1.46 13.98 3.56
C LEU A 26 -0.03 14.33 3.18
N ILE A 27 0.47 13.86 2.04
CA ILE A 27 1.81 14.20 1.54
C ILE A 27 1.91 15.69 1.26
N ARG A 28 0.91 16.28 0.57
CA ARG A 28 0.82 17.73 0.34
C ARG A 28 0.82 18.48 1.67
N PHE A 29 0.03 18.00 2.64
CA PHE A 29 0.02 18.56 3.97
C PHE A 29 1.42 18.51 4.58
N PHE A 30 2.08 17.35 4.67
CA PHE A 30 3.41 17.23 5.29
C PHE A 30 4.50 18.05 4.59
N TYR A 31 4.39 18.28 3.29
CA TYR A 31 5.30 19.12 2.54
C TYR A 31 5.06 20.62 2.79
N SER A 32 3.81 21.03 3.02
CA SER A 32 3.47 22.44 3.24
C SER A 32 3.97 22.96 4.59
N PRO A 33 4.62 24.15 4.65
CA PRO A 33 4.98 24.79 5.91
C PRO A 33 3.77 25.36 6.65
N ALA A 34 2.63 25.55 5.96
CA ALA A 34 1.42 26.09 6.56
C ALA A 34 0.69 25.06 7.43
N SER A 35 -0.05 25.57 8.42
CA SER A 35 -1.03 24.79 9.19
C SER A 35 -2.11 24.25 8.26
N PRO A 36 -2.68 23.06 8.56
CA PRO A 36 -3.74 22.51 7.71
C PRO A 36 -4.97 23.39 7.78
N SER A 37 -5.60 23.66 6.64
CA SER A 37 -6.91 24.30 6.66
C SER A 37 -7.96 23.30 7.16
N LYS A 38 -9.10 23.81 7.66
CA LYS A 38 -10.23 22.94 8.02
C LYS A 38 -10.71 22.12 6.83
N SER A 39 -10.69 22.70 5.63
CA SER A 39 -11.09 22.01 4.39
C SER A 39 -10.17 20.83 4.08
N ASP A 40 -8.86 20.97 4.30
CA ASP A 40 -7.91 19.87 4.11
C ASP A 40 -8.20 18.71 5.08
N LEU A 41 -8.43 19.02 6.36
CA LEU A 41 -8.75 18.00 7.37
C LEU A 41 -10.07 17.28 7.08
N LEU A 42 -11.09 18.03 6.66
CA LEU A 42 -12.39 17.45 6.23
C LEU A 42 -12.21 16.54 5.02
N SER A 43 -11.41 16.96 4.03
CA SER A 43 -11.15 16.17 2.82
C SER A 43 -10.40 14.87 3.15
N ILE A 44 -9.37 14.94 4.01
CA ILE A 44 -8.64 13.75 4.48
C ILE A 44 -9.59 12.78 5.19
N GLY A 45 -10.42 13.28 6.12
CA GLY A 45 -11.41 12.47 6.83
C GLY A 45 -12.45 11.85 5.89
N LEU A 46 -12.92 12.61 4.89
CA LEU A 46 -13.89 12.15 3.90
C LEU A 46 -13.35 10.99 3.08
N PHE A 47 -12.19 11.17 2.43
CA PHE A 47 -11.61 10.12 1.58
C PHE A 47 -11.17 8.90 2.39
N LEU A 48 -10.64 9.08 3.59
CA LEU A 48 -10.27 7.97 4.46
C LEU A 48 -11.50 7.21 4.99
N GLY A 49 -12.57 7.93 5.36
CA GLY A 49 -13.85 7.32 5.78
C GLY A 49 -14.49 6.51 4.66
N LEU A 50 -14.54 7.06 3.43
CA LEU A 50 -15.03 6.35 2.25
C LEU A 50 -14.16 5.12 1.93
N ALA A 51 -12.83 5.23 2.05
CA ALA A 51 -11.93 4.11 1.83
C ALA A 51 -12.18 2.98 2.84
N ILE A 52 -12.32 3.32 4.12
CA ILE A 52 -12.63 2.37 5.20
C ILE A 52 -13.98 1.68 4.96
N LEU A 53 -15.02 2.45 4.60
CA LEU A 53 -16.34 1.91 4.26
C LEU A 53 -16.26 0.96 3.06
N THR A 54 -15.39 1.23 2.10
CA THR A 54 -15.19 0.39 0.91
C THR A 54 -14.46 -0.92 1.25
N LYS A 55 -13.41 -0.85 2.08
CA LYS A 55 -12.64 -2.02 2.51
C LYS A 55 -11.90 -1.76 3.81
N THR A 56 -12.00 -2.71 4.74
CA THR A 56 -11.48 -2.55 6.11
C THR A 56 -9.96 -2.40 6.21
N ASN A 57 -9.18 -2.87 5.22
CA ASN A 57 -7.73 -2.69 5.24
C ASN A 57 -7.29 -1.21 5.21
N ALA A 58 -8.15 -0.29 4.76
CA ALA A 58 -7.88 1.14 4.83
C ALA A 58 -7.80 1.68 6.27
N VAL A 59 -8.33 0.95 7.27
CA VAL A 59 -8.16 1.31 8.70
C VAL A 59 -6.69 1.41 9.10
N LEU A 60 -5.82 0.63 8.43
CA LEU A 60 -4.37 0.67 8.66
C LEU A 60 -3.76 2.05 8.42
N LEU A 61 -4.40 2.94 7.65
CA LEU A 61 -3.95 4.31 7.43
C LEU A 61 -4.29 5.27 8.57
N VAL A 62 -5.23 4.93 9.44
CA VAL A 62 -5.66 5.81 10.54
C VAL A 62 -4.51 6.09 11.51
N VAL A 63 -3.76 5.05 11.90
CA VAL A 63 -2.64 5.17 12.85
C VAL A 63 -1.48 6.01 12.28
N PRO A 64 -0.93 5.74 11.07
CA PRO A 64 0.02 6.62 10.40
C PRO A 64 -0.46 8.07 10.32
N THR A 65 -1.72 8.27 9.92
CA THR A 65 -2.31 9.60 9.72
C THR A 65 -2.33 10.36 11.04
N ALA A 66 -2.88 9.78 12.10
CA ALA A 66 -2.95 10.40 13.41
C ALA A 66 -1.56 10.69 13.98
N ALA A 67 -0.63 9.73 13.93
CA ALA A 67 0.72 9.88 14.48
C ALA A 67 1.51 11.02 13.80
N PHE A 68 1.47 11.09 12.46
CA PHE A 68 2.24 12.11 11.73
C PHE A 68 1.57 13.48 11.75
N ILE A 69 0.24 13.57 11.76
CA ILE A 69 -0.46 14.84 12.01
C ILE A 69 -0.12 15.35 13.41
N PHE A 70 -0.17 14.47 14.42
CA PHE A 70 0.18 14.82 15.79
C PHE A 70 1.60 15.37 15.87
N TYR A 71 2.57 14.63 15.31
CA TYR A 71 3.97 15.02 15.30
C TYR A 71 4.17 16.37 14.61
N LYS A 72 3.61 16.56 13.41
CA LYS A 72 3.82 17.79 12.63
C LYS A 72 3.25 19.02 13.33
N ILE A 73 2.00 18.96 13.81
CA ILE A 73 1.35 20.12 14.44
C ILE A 73 1.97 20.43 15.80
N SER A 74 2.22 19.41 16.63
CA SER A 74 2.78 19.61 17.98
C SER A 74 4.19 20.21 17.96
N VAL A 75 4.97 19.90 16.92
CA VAL A 75 6.32 20.43 16.72
C VAL A 75 6.32 21.79 16.03
N GLY A 76 5.35 22.06 15.16
CA GLY A 76 5.29 23.29 14.37
C GLY A 76 4.88 24.53 15.17
N ILE A 77 4.18 24.35 16.30
CA ILE A 77 3.70 25.43 17.16
C ILE A 77 4.68 25.65 18.32
N GLN A 78 5.12 26.90 18.54
CA GLN A 78 6.10 27.24 19.58
C GLN A 78 5.65 26.84 21.01
N SER A 79 4.36 27.00 21.31
CA SER A 79 3.79 26.57 22.59
C SER A 79 3.38 25.11 22.53
N LYS A 80 4.06 24.26 23.32
CA LYS A 80 3.79 22.81 23.39
C LYS A 80 2.32 22.51 23.69
N VAL A 81 1.73 23.20 24.66
CA VAL A 81 0.32 22.98 25.08
C VAL A 81 -0.66 23.35 23.98
N LYS A 82 -0.45 24.48 23.28
CA LYS A 82 -1.30 24.87 22.15
C LYS A 82 -1.12 23.92 20.97
N GLY A 83 0.11 23.46 20.72
CA GLY A 83 0.43 22.51 19.66
C GLY A 83 -0.25 21.16 19.85
N THR A 84 -0.19 20.59 21.06
CA THR A 84 -0.85 19.33 21.36
C THR A 84 -2.38 19.45 21.31
N ALA A 85 -2.95 20.54 21.83
CA ALA A 85 -4.39 20.78 21.76
C ALA A 85 -4.90 20.87 20.31
N GLU A 86 -4.20 21.61 19.44
CA GLU A 86 -4.60 21.74 18.03
C GLU A 86 -4.39 20.44 17.24
N ALA A 87 -3.35 19.67 17.57
CA ALA A 87 -3.14 18.34 17.03
C ALA A 87 -4.28 17.38 17.37
N VAL A 88 -4.66 17.32 18.65
CA VAL A 88 -5.78 16.48 19.13
C VAL A 88 -7.08 16.90 18.48
N LYS A 89 -7.35 18.20 18.38
CA LYS A 89 -8.54 18.74 17.71
C LYS A 89 -8.57 18.36 16.22
N SER A 90 -7.44 18.43 15.53
CA SER A 90 -7.34 18.05 14.11
C SER A 90 -7.59 16.56 13.90
N ILE A 91 -7.03 15.71 14.77
CA ILE A 91 -7.24 14.26 14.76
C ILE A 91 -8.70 13.92 15.09
N ALA A 92 -9.27 14.55 16.12
CA ALA A 92 -10.67 14.36 16.50
C ALA A 92 -11.62 14.74 15.37
N LEU A 93 -11.33 15.81 14.62
CA LEU A 93 -12.11 16.19 13.45
C LEU A 93 -12.04 15.11 12.37
N ILE A 94 -10.85 14.62 12.01
CA ILE A 94 -10.68 13.55 11.02
C ILE A 94 -11.42 12.28 11.46
N LEU A 95 -11.21 11.84 12.69
CA LEU A 95 -11.87 10.64 13.25
C LEU A 95 -13.38 10.80 13.31
N GLY A 96 -13.88 11.99 13.64
CA GLY A 96 -15.31 12.30 13.62
C GLY A 96 -15.91 12.14 12.23
N ILE A 97 -15.23 12.66 11.19
CA ILE A 97 -15.69 12.49 9.79
C ILE A 97 -15.65 11.02 9.36
N ILE A 98 -14.58 10.29 9.69
CA ILE A 98 -14.49 8.84 9.43
C ILE A 98 -15.67 8.11 10.08
N PHE A 99 -15.94 8.40 11.35
CA PHE A 99 -17.04 7.78 12.09
C PHE A 99 -18.41 8.09 11.48
N VAL A 100 -18.66 9.34 11.07
CA VAL A 100 -19.91 9.72 10.40
C VAL A 100 -20.12 8.95 9.10
N ILE A 101 -19.05 8.74 8.31
CA ILE A 101 -19.14 8.09 7.00
C ILE A 101 -19.24 6.57 7.12
N SER A 102 -18.34 5.96 7.89
CA SER A 102 -18.18 4.50 7.93
C SER A 102 -18.66 3.85 9.23
N GLY A 103 -18.81 4.61 10.31
CA GLY A 103 -19.09 4.09 11.65
C GLY A 103 -20.40 3.31 11.74
N TRP A 104 -21.45 3.73 11.03
CA TRP A 104 -22.73 3.03 10.99
C TRP A 104 -22.58 1.56 10.57
N TYR A 105 -21.70 1.27 9.60
CA TYR A 105 -21.49 -0.09 9.09
C TYR A 105 -20.85 -0.99 10.16
N TYR A 106 -19.85 -0.49 10.88
CA TYR A 106 -19.17 -1.23 11.95
C TYR A 106 -20.06 -1.39 13.20
N ILE A 107 -20.88 -0.39 13.52
CA ILE A 107 -21.88 -0.50 14.59
C ILE A 107 -22.92 -1.56 14.21
N ARG A 108 -23.43 -1.53 12.98
CA ARG A 108 -24.37 -2.53 12.47
C ARG A 108 -23.79 -3.94 12.52
N ASN A 109 -22.54 -4.13 12.10
CA ASN A 109 -21.86 -5.42 12.21
C ASN A 109 -21.76 -5.88 13.69
N TRP A 110 -21.44 -4.97 14.60
CA TRP A 110 -21.39 -5.31 16.03
C TRP A 110 -22.77 -5.73 16.56
N THR A 111 -23.83 -4.96 16.25
CA THR A 111 -25.17 -5.26 16.76
C THR A 111 -25.76 -6.54 16.17
N GLU A 112 -25.51 -6.82 14.89
CA GLU A 112 -26.10 -7.98 14.20
C GLU A 112 -25.22 -9.24 14.29
N MET A 113 -23.90 -9.10 14.36
CA MET A 113 -22.95 -10.20 14.17
C MET A 113 -21.95 -10.33 15.33
N GLY A 114 -22.03 -9.45 16.35
CA GLY A 114 -21.19 -9.49 17.55
C GLY A 114 -19.74 -9.03 17.34
N GLN A 115 -19.38 -8.59 16.13
CA GLN A 115 -18.02 -8.19 15.77
C GLN A 115 -18.04 -6.93 14.90
N MET A 116 -17.11 -5.99 15.12
CA MET A 116 -17.02 -4.79 14.29
C MET A 116 -16.51 -5.12 12.88
N VAL A 117 -15.45 -5.93 12.80
CA VAL A 117 -14.75 -6.24 11.54
C VAL A 117 -14.96 -7.70 11.21
N ILE A 118 -15.52 -7.97 10.03
CA ILE A 118 -15.71 -9.32 9.51
C ILE A 118 -14.82 -9.48 8.29
N GLY A 119 -13.82 -10.34 8.43
CA GLY A 119 -12.84 -10.62 7.39
C GLY A 119 -13.42 -11.47 6.25
N GLY A 120 -12.73 -11.48 5.10
CA GLY A 120 -13.03 -12.44 4.03
C GLY A 120 -12.85 -13.90 4.47
N TRP A 121 -12.01 -14.11 5.47
CA TRP A 121 -11.66 -15.39 6.06
C TRP A 121 -12.53 -15.79 7.26
N ASP A 122 -13.51 -14.96 7.65
CA ASP A 122 -14.28 -15.17 8.87
C ASP A 122 -15.26 -16.35 8.73
N SER A 123 -15.33 -17.19 9.75
CA SER A 123 -16.25 -18.34 9.81
C SER A 123 -17.72 -17.92 9.73
N LEU A 124 -18.07 -16.70 10.16
CA LEU A 124 -19.42 -16.13 10.04
C LEU A 124 -19.90 -16.04 8.58
N ARG A 125 -18.98 -16.05 7.61
CA ARG A 125 -19.32 -16.07 6.18
C ARG A 125 -19.69 -17.46 5.67
N ASN A 126 -19.64 -18.49 6.51
CA ASN A 126 -19.85 -19.90 6.14
C ASN A 126 -18.90 -20.37 5.00
N ILE A 127 -17.71 -19.77 4.90
CA ILE A 127 -16.66 -20.17 3.96
C ILE A 127 -15.53 -20.80 4.77
N ILE A 128 -15.28 -22.09 4.54
CA ILE A 128 -14.19 -22.81 5.18
C ILE A 128 -12.93 -22.62 4.34
N TRP A 129 -12.07 -21.74 4.81
CA TRP A 129 -10.74 -21.54 4.28
C TRP A 129 -9.79 -22.55 4.87
N TRP A 130 -9.12 -23.31 4.01
CA TRP A 130 -8.17 -24.34 4.41
C TRP A 130 -6.96 -24.36 3.48
N GLN A 131 -5.86 -24.90 4.00
CA GLN A 131 -4.62 -25.12 3.29
C GLN A 131 -3.94 -26.34 3.91
N ASP A 132 -3.30 -27.19 3.10
CA ASP A 132 -2.59 -28.36 3.62
C ASP A 132 -1.52 -27.97 4.66
N PRO A 133 -1.17 -28.87 5.59
CA PRO A 133 0.00 -28.67 6.45
C PRO A 133 1.28 -28.49 5.62
N GLY A 134 2.26 -27.72 6.14
CA GLY A 134 3.56 -27.50 5.47
C GLY A 134 3.80 -26.08 4.94
N TYR A 135 2.79 -25.21 5.02
CA TYR A 135 2.94 -23.77 4.76
C TYR A 135 3.05 -22.97 6.07
N ARG A 136 3.35 -21.68 5.94
CA ARG A 136 3.60 -20.71 7.02
C ARG A 136 4.86 -21.05 7.82
N THR A 137 5.91 -21.46 7.12
CA THR A 137 7.20 -21.85 7.73
C THR A 137 8.19 -20.68 7.77
N PRO A 138 9.15 -20.66 8.70
CA PRO A 138 10.21 -19.64 8.74
C PRO A 138 10.97 -19.51 7.41
N ARG A 139 11.16 -20.62 6.68
CA ARG A 139 11.83 -20.63 5.37
C ARG A 139 11.14 -19.72 4.35
N GLN A 140 9.80 -19.65 4.37
CA GLN A 140 9.03 -18.80 3.44
C GLN A 140 9.23 -17.29 3.69
N PHE A 141 9.78 -16.90 4.85
CA PHE A 141 10.17 -15.51 5.16
C PHE A 141 11.61 -15.19 4.77
N LEU A 142 12.42 -16.20 4.47
CA LEU A 142 13.84 -16.05 4.11
C LEU A 142 14.11 -16.33 2.63
N THR A 143 13.11 -16.82 1.90
CA THR A 143 13.23 -17.19 0.49
C THR A 143 12.70 -16.07 -0.40
N PHE A 144 13.45 -15.78 -1.47
CA PHE A 144 13.07 -14.90 -2.57
C PHE A 144 13.80 -15.33 -3.84
N GLY A 145 13.13 -15.24 -4.99
CA GLY A 145 13.75 -15.40 -6.32
C GLY A 145 12.99 -16.35 -7.23
N GLU A 146 12.14 -17.22 -6.69
CA GLU A 146 11.29 -18.10 -7.48
C GLU A 146 10.37 -17.30 -8.41
N SER A 147 9.89 -16.14 -7.98
CA SER A 147 9.05 -15.26 -8.78
C SER A 147 9.73 -14.70 -10.05
N LEU A 148 11.06 -14.81 -10.18
CA LEU A 148 11.78 -14.40 -11.39
C LEU A 148 11.71 -15.44 -12.51
N TYR A 149 11.48 -16.71 -12.17
CA TYR A 149 11.41 -17.82 -13.11
C TYR A 149 10.00 -18.40 -13.21
N TYR A 150 9.33 -18.52 -12.06
CA TYR A 150 7.98 -19.07 -11.90
C TYR A 150 7.10 -18.04 -11.16
N PRO A 151 6.73 -16.91 -11.80
CA PRO A 151 6.00 -15.81 -11.14
C PRO A 151 4.58 -16.17 -10.71
N VAL A 152 3.98 -17.17 -11.37
CA VAL A 152 2.59 -17.59 -11.12
C VAL A 152 2.54 -18.47 -9.87
N TYR A 153 1.70 -18.09 -8.91
CA TYR A 153 1.54 -18.75 -7.61
C TYR A 153 2.84 -18.89 -6.79
N SER A 154 3.85 -18.06 -7.08
CA SER A 154 5.13 -18.01 -6.37
C SER A 154 4.98 -17.74 -4.86
N ALA A 155 3.85 -17.18 -4.44
CA ALA A 155 3.43 -16.98 -3.05
C ALA A 155 3.42 -18.27 -2.20
N VAL A 156 3.33 -19.44 -2.84
CA VAL A 156 3.44 -20.75 -2.18
C VAL A 156 4.85 -20.98 -1.62
N ILE A 157 5.88 -20.48 -2.32
CA ILE A 157 7.28 -20.71 -1.94
C ILE A 157 7.80 -19.67 -0.96
N GLY A 158 7.37 -18.42 -1.10
CA GLY A 158 7.83 -17.34 -0.24
C GLY A 158 6.88 -16.15 -0.22
N ILE A 159 6.79 -15.49 0.94
CA ILE A 159 5.97 -14.28 1.07
C ILE A 159 6.49 -13.15 0.17
N TRP A 160 7.81 -13.03 0.05
CA TRP A 160 8.46 -12.02 -0.78
C TRP A 160 8.22 -12.27 -2.26
N ASP A 161 8.24 -13.53 -2.69
CA ASP A 161 7.90 -13.92 -4.05
C ASP A 161 6.44 -13.60 -4.40
N GLY A 162 5.50 -13.84 -3.47
CA GLY A 162 4.10 -13.49 -3.64
C GLY A 162 3.85 -11.98 -3.70
N LEU A 163 4.46 -11.22 -2.79
CA LEU A 163 4.40 -9.76 -2.80
C LEU A 163 5.01 -9.18 -4.08
N TYR A 164 6.17 -9.68 -4.51
CA TYR A 164 6.85 -9.21 -5.71
C TYR A 164 6.04 -9.48 -6.97
N SER A 165 5.62 -10.74 -7.19
CA SER A 165 4.85 -11.10 -8.38
C SER A 165 3.54 -10.34 -8.44
N THR A 166 2.82 -10.18 -7.34
CA THR A 166 1.55 -9.43 -7.33
C THR A 166 1.69 -7.91 -7.31
N LEU A 167 2.85 -7.36 -6.95
CA LEU A 167 3.08 -5.92 -7.05
C LEU A 167 3.22 -5.52 -8.52
N TRP A 168 4.02 -6.28 -9.28
CA TRP A 168 4.46 -5.91 -10.62
C TRP A 168 3.64 -6.54 -11.74
N MET A 169 3.04 -7.70 -11.49
CA MET A 169 2.18 -8.41 -12.45
C MET A 169 1.02 -9.09 -11.73
N ASP A 170 0.20 -9.85 -12.45
CA ASP A 170 -0.81 -10.68 -11.81
C ASP A 170 -0.24 -12.07 -11.50
N GLY A 171 0.40 -12.18 -10.34
CA GLY A 171 0.97 -13.43 -9.85
C GLY A 171 -0.05 -14.54 -9.53
N TYR A 172 -1.36 -14.27 -9.58
CA TYR A 172 -2.40 -15.27 -9.34
C TYR A 172 -3.22 -15.61 -10.59
N LEU A 173 -2.84 -15.07 -11.76
CA LEU A 173 -3.58 -15.25 -13.02
C LEU A 173 -5.09 -15.06 -12.84
N SER A 174 -5.46 -14.02 -12.08
CA SER A 174 -6.83 -13.59 -11.86
C SER A 174 -7.69 -14.64 -11.15
N ALA A 175 -7.01 -15.49 -10.36
CA ALA A 175 -7.51 -16.58 -9.54
C ALA A 175 -8.26 -17.70 -10.28
N TYR A 176 -9.10 -17.41 -11.27
CA TYR A 176 -9.91 -18.38 -12.02
C TYR A 176 -10.31 -17.95 -13.44
N ASN A 177 -10.22 -16.65 -13.78
CA ASN A 177 -10.55 -16.14 -15.11
C ASN A 177 -9.26 -15.68 -15.78
N ARG A 178 -8.62 -16.53 -16.59
CA ARG A 178 -7.41 -16.16 -17.35
C ARG A 178 -7.77 -15.07 -18.37
N PRO A 179 -7.52 -13.78 -18.10
CA PRO A 179 -7.89 -12.73 -19.03
C PRO A 179 -6.96 -12.84 -20.23
N PRO A 180 -7.37 -12.38 -21.42
CA PRO A 180 -6.59 -12.51 -22.65
C PRO A 180 -5.40 -11.52 -22.68
N TRP A 181 -4.61 -11.44 -21.61
CA TRP A 181 -3.44 -10.58 -21.52
C TRP A 181 -2.28 -11.12 -22.34
N ASN A 182 -1.35 -10.24 -22.70
CA ASN A 182 -0.09 -10.66 -23.28
C ASN A 182 0.86 -11.17 -22.20
N TYR A 183 0.81 -12.49 -21.96
CA TYR A 183 1.59 -13.16 -20.93
C TYR A 183 3.10 -13.04 -21.13
N GLY A 184 3.57 -12.92 -22.37
CA GLY A 184 4.99 -12.71 -22.67
C GLY A 184 5.50 -11.41 -22.05
N PHE A 185 4.80 -10.30 -22.31
CA PHE A 185 5.13 -9.00 -21.69
C PHE A 185 4.85 -8.98 -20.18
N MET A 186 3.78 -9.64 -19.73
CA MET A 186 3.46 -9.73 -18.30
C MET A 186 4.59 -10.41 -17.53
N PHE A 187 5.07 -11.58 -17.97
CA PHE A 187 6.14 -12.32 -17.29
C PHE A 187 7.50 -11.66 -17.46
N SER A 188 7.75 -10.98 -18.59
CA SER A 188 8.97 -10.16 -18.76
C SER A 188 9.09 -9.07 -17.68
N SER A 189 7.96 -8.61 -17.13
CA SER A 189 7.97 -7.67 -16.02
C SER A 189 8.67 -8.22 -14.78
N ALA A 190 8.81 -9.54 -14.62
CA ALA A 190 9.45 -10.16 -13.46
C ALA A 190 10.92 -9.75 -13.34
N TRP A 191 11.62 -9.60 -14.46
CA TRP A 191 13.00 -9.13 -14.46
C TRP A 191 13.07 -7.61 -14.53
N LEU A 192 12.25 -7.00 -15.39
CA LEU A 192 12.26 -5.55 -15.59
C LEU A 192 11.89 -4.76 -14.32
N SER A 193 11.07 -5.34 -13.43
CA SER A 193 10.67 -4.71 -12.18
C SER A 193 11.69 -4.82 -11.04
N LEU A 194 12.82 -5.51 -11.23
CA LEU A 194 13.90 -5.53 -10.23
C LEU A 194 14.45 -4.13 -9.98
N LEU A 195 14.60 -3.34 -11.04
CA LEU A 195 15.09 -1.95 -10.93
C LEU A 195 14.16 -1.06 -10.10
N PRO A 196 12.85 -0.92 -10.40
CA PRO A 196 11.96 -0.12 -9.57
C PRO A 196 11.78 -0.71 -8.16
N SER A 197 11.88 -2.03 -7.97
CA SER A 197 11.91 -2.64 -6.63
C SER A 197 13.13 -2.22 -5.83
N GLY A 198 14.32 -2.28 -6.44
CA GLY A 198 15.56 -1.79 -5.85
C GLY A 198 15.49 -0.29 -5.53
N ALA A 199 14.87 0.50 -6.41
CA ALA A 199 14.63 1.92 -6.16
C ALA A 199 13.73 2.16 -4.94
N ILE A 200 12.67 1.38 -4.73
CA ILE A 200 11.84 1.47 -3.52
C ILE A 200 12.68 1.20 -2.27
N VAL A 201 13.50 0.13 -2.26
CA VAL A 201 14.37 -0.21 -1.13
C VAL A 201 15.39 0.90 -0.85
N LEU A 202 16.06 1.41 -1.89
CA LEU A 202 16.98 2.54 -1.76
C LEU A 202 16.27 3.81 -1.26
N GLY A 203 15.04 4.04 -1.70
CA GLY A 203 14.18 5.13 -1.22
C GLY A 203 13.92 5.04 0.29
N ILE A 204 13.51 3.86 0.76
CA ILE A 204 13.30 3.56 2.18
C ILE A 204 14.59 3.81 2.97
N LEU A 205 15.71 3.22 2.56
CA LEU A 205 17.01 3.40 3.25
C LEU A 205 17.43 4.87 3.28
N SER A 206 17.28 5.58 2.17
CA SER A 206 17.66 6.99 2.09
C SER A 206 16.81 7.88 2.98
N SER A 207 15.53 7.55 3.20
CA SER A 207 14.61 8.34 4.03
C SER A 207 15.03 8.40 5.49
N LEU A 208 15.73 7.36 5.97
CA LEU A 208 16.18 7.25 7.36
C LEU A 208 17.34 8.20 7.68
N VAL A 209 18.16 8.53 6.68
CA VAL A 209 19.43 9.27 6.83
C VAL A 209 19.31 10.74 6.39
N ARG A 210 18.16 11.18 5.88
CA ARG A 210 18.03 12.52 5.28
C ARG A 210 18.05 13.66 6.31
N PRO A 211 18.76 14.77 6.03
CA PRO A 211 18.84 15.92 6.93
C PRO A 211 17.63 16.87 6.84
N ASN A 212 16.98 16.99 5.67
CA ASN A 212 15.87 17.95 5.50
C ASN A 212 14.59 17.49 6.22
N ARG A 213 14.20 18.20 7.27
CA ARG A 213 13.08 17.86 8.17
C ARG A 213 11.72 17.73 7.46
N GLN A 214 11.35 18.65 6.58
CA GLN A 214 10.02 18.65 5.94
C GLN A 214 9.88 17.49 4.96
N ARG A 215 10.85 17.35 4.05
CA ARG A 215 10.90 16.21 3.12
C ARG A 215 10.97 14.89 3.89
N ARG A 216 11.80 14.82 4.94
CA ARG A 216 11.94 13.64 5.79
C ARG A 216 10.62 13.23 6.43
N GLN A 217 9.78 14.15 6.91
CA GLN A 217 8.47 13.80 7.49
C GLN A 217 7.57 13.06 6.48
N SER A 218 7.43 13.60 5.27
CA SER A 218 6.63 12.96 4.21
C SER A 218 7.16 11.58 3.83
N LEU A 219 8.49 11.42 3.76
CA LEU A 219 9.12 10.14 3.45
C LEU A 219 8.98 9.12 4.58
N LEU A 220 9.17 9.54 5.83
CA LEU A 220 8.96 8.67 6.99
C LEU A 220 7.50 8.23 7.11
N PHE A 221 6.54 9.10 6.78
CA PHE A 221 5.13 8.70 6.69
C PHE A 221 4.94 7.60 5.65
N CYS A 222 5.51 7.76 4.44
CA CYS A 222 5.44 6.74 3.39
C CYS A 222 6.07 5.41 3.84
N VAL A 223 7.24 5.44 4.47
CA VAL A 223 7.89 4.23 5.04
C VAL A 223 7.01 3.57 6.09
N PHE A 224 6.46 4.37 7.01
CA PHE A 224 5.62 3.84 8.08
C PHE A 224 4.35 3.17 7.54
N CYS A 225 3.71 3.75 6.52
CA CYS A 225 2.61 3.11 5.80
C CYS A 225 3.03 1.77 5.17
N VAL A 226 4.15 1.74 4.43
CA VAL A 226 4.63 0.49 3.80
C VAL A 226 4.90 -0.59 4.85
N VAL A 227 5.57 -0.25 5.95
CA VAL A 227 5.88 -1.19 7.03
C VAL A 227 4.60 -1.74 7.67
N ILE A 228 3.62 -0.90 8.01
CA ILE A 228 2.36 -1.36 8.61
C ILE A 228 1.60 -2.30 7.68
N TYR A 229 1.54 -2.02 6.38
CA TYR A 229 0.88 -2.90 5.42
C TYR A 229 1.62 -4.23 5.26
N ILE A 230 2.95 -4.22 5.19
CA ILE A 230 3.76 -5.46 5.14
C ILE A 230 3.53 -6.29 6.41
N LEU A 231 3.59 -5.68 7.60
CA LEU A 231 3.35 -6.37 8.87
C LEU A 231 1.93 -6.96 8.94
N SER A 232 0.94 -6.23 8.41
CA SER A 232 -0.45 -6.71 8.34
C SER A 232 -0.61 -7.90 7.39
N ILE A 233 0.10 -7.89 6.25
CA ILE A 233 0.12 -9.02 5.31
C ILE A 233 0.84 -10.23 5.92
N ILE A 234 1.97 -10.02 6.62
CA ILE A 234 2.67 -11.07 7.35
C ILE A 234 1.76 -11.70 8.41
N TYR A 235 1.07 -10.86 9.19
CA TYR A 235 0.11 -11.33 10.19
C TYR A 235 -1.00 -12.16 9.55
N LEU A 236 -1.59 -11.68 8.44
CA LEU A 236 -2.61 -12.40 7.70
C LEU A 236 -2.08 -13.74 7.16
N PHE A 237 -0.87 -13.76 6.60
CA PHE A 237 -0.21 -14.96 6.09
C PHE A 237 -0.01 -16.01 7.19
N LEU A 238 0.37 -15.61 8.41
CA LEU A 238 0.56 -16.53 9.54
C LEU A 238 -0.75 -17.06 10.10
N THR A 239 -1.77 -16.21 10.19
CA THR A 239 -3.01 -16.53 10.91
C THR A 239 -4.04 -17.24 10.05
N VAL A 240 -4.08 -16.95 8.75
CA VAL A 240 -5.16 -17.40 7.87
C VAL A 240 -4.62 -18.43 6.86
N PRO A 241 -5.11 -19.69 6.91
CA PRO A 241 -4.62 -20.77 6.04
C PRO A 241 -5.25 -20.65 4.64
N ILE A 242 -4.83 -19.66 3.86
CA ILE A 242 -5.28 -19.46 2.48
C ILE A 242 -4.06 -19.17 1.60
N LEU A 243 -4.00 -19.85 0.45
CA LEU A 243 -3.00 -19.66 -0.62
C LEU A 243 -2.80 -18.18 -1.05
N SER A 244 -3.84 -17.38 -0.89
CA SER A 244 -4.03 -16.07 -1.47
C SER A 244 -3.67 -14.92 -0.52
N THR A 245 -3.04 -15.19 0.62
CA THR A 245 -2.73 -14.18 1.65
C THR A 245 -1.52 -13.30 1.30
N ALA A 246 -0.49 -13.85 0.65
CA ALA A 246 0.70 -13.10 0.24
C ALA A 246 0.46 -12.32 -1.06
N LYS A 247 -0.33 -11.24 -0.97
CA LYS A 247 -0.71 -10.37 -2.09
C LYS A 247 -0.41 -8.90 -1.80
N ALA A 248 0.38 -8.27 -2.67
CA ALA A 248 0.65 -6.83 -2.63
C ALA A 248 -0.58 -5.98 -2.95
N THR A 249 -1.64 -6.55 -3.55
CA THR A 249 -2.90 -5.84 -3.81
C THR A 249 -3.61 -5.39 -2.53
N TYR A 250 -3.30 -5.99 -1.38
CA TYR A 250 -3.74 -5.46 -0.08
C TYR A 250 -3.15 -4.07 0.23
N ALA A 251 -2.04 -3.71 -0.39
CA ALA A 251 -1.37 -2.42 -0.30
C ALA A 251 -1.67 -1.49 -1.49
N LEU A 252 -2.68 -1.79 -2.32
CA LEU A 252 -3.03 -0.97 -3.49
C LEU A 252 -3.31 0.49 -3.10
N GLY A 253 -3.99 0.71 -1.97
CA GLY A 253 -4.30 2.04 -1.45
C GLY A 253 -3.07 2.88 -1.07
N ILE A 254 -1.91 2.25 -0.84
CA ILE A 254 -0.65 2.96 -0.52
C ILE A 254 0.31 3.06 -1.69
N THR A 255 -0.15 2.81 -2.93
CA THR A 255 0.67 2.99 -4.14
C THR A 255 1.36 4.36 -4.17
N PRO A 256 0.72 5.49 -3.82
CA PRO A 256 1.42 6.79 -3.83
C PRO A 256 2.62 6.82 -2.89
N CYS A 257 2.55 6.18 -1.72
CA CYS A 257 3.70 6.06 -0.81
C CYS A 257 4.83 5.27 -1.47
N ILE A 258 4.50 4.15 -2.11
CA ILE A 258 5.48 3.31 -2.83
C ILE A 258 6.11 4.10 -3.98
N ALA A 259 5.31 4.86 -4.73
CA ALA A 259 5.79 5.70 -5.84
C ALA A 259 6.74 6.79 -5.34
N VAL A 260 6.39 7.50 -4.25
CA VAL A 260 7.27 8.51 -3.65
C VAL A 260 8.61 7.89 -3.22
N LEU A 261 8.60 6.74 -2.54
CA LEU A 261 9.82 6.04 -2.15
C LEU A 261 10.64 5.60 -3.37
N CYS A 262 9.99 5.08 -4.40
CA CYS A 262 10.62 4.72 -5.66
C CYS A 262 11.32 5.93 -6.32
N THR A 263 10.65 7.09 -6.39
CA THR A 263 11.23 8.32 -6.95
C THR A 263 12.45 8.79 -6.15
N GLU A 264 12.43 8.65 -4.82
CA GLU A 264 13.60 8.97 -3.99
C GLU A 264 14.79 8.06 -4.27
N GLY A 265 14.56 6.76 -4.48
CA GLY A 265 15.61 5.83 -4.87
C GLY A 265 16.16 6.12 -6.26
N PHE A 266 15.30 6.44 -7.23
CA PHE A 266 15.75 6.85 -8.56
C PHE A 266 16.61 8.12 -8.50
N GLY A 267 16.26 9.09 -7.66
CA GLY A 267 17.08 10.29 -7.47
C GLY A 267 18.51 10.02 -7.01
N ILE A 268 18.80 8.83 -6.45
CA ILE A 268 20.16 8.37 -6.13
C ILE A 268 20.79 7.67 -7.34
N LEU A 269 20.05 6.75 -7.97
CA LEU A 269 20.53 5.96 -9.11
C LEU A 269 20.83 6.82 -10.35
N THR A 270 20.11 7.91 -10.55
CA THR A 270 20.25 8.79 -11.73
C THR A 270 21.22 9.95 -11.55
N ARG A 271 22.05 9.94 -10.49
CA ARG A 271 23.05 11.01 -10.27
C ARG A 271 24.18 10.96 -11.30
N ASN A 272 24.59 9.77 -11.70
CA ASN A 272 25.60 9.58 -12.74
C ASN A 272 24.92 9.57 -14.13
N PRO A 273 25.41 10.32 -15.13
CA PRO A 273 24.78 10.41 -16.44
C PRO A 273 24.68 9.06 -17.17
N VAL A 274 25.66 8.17 -17.02
CA VAL A 274 25.67 6.83 -17.63
C VAL A 274 24.62 5.94 -16.95
N LEU A 275 24.65 5.87 -15.62
CA LEU A 275 23.64 5.12 -14.87
C LEU A 275 22.23 5.66 -15.13
N ARG A 276 22.08 6.98 -15.26
CA ARG A 276 20.82 7.62 -15.60
C ARG A 276 20.27 7.14 -16.94
N ALA A 277 21.12 7.05 -17.97
CA ALA A 277 20.70 6.53 -19.27
C ALA A 277 20.25 5.06 -19.18
N VAL A 278 21.00 4.22 -18.47
CA VAL A 278 20.64 2.81 -18.23
C VAL A 278 19.33 2.69 -17.47
N VAL A 279 19.16 3.44 -16.38
CA VAL A 279 17.94 3.46 -15.56
C VAL A 279 16.74 3.88 -16.39
N TYR A 280 16.85 4.96 -17.18
CA TYR A 280 15.76 5.41 -18.04
C TYR A 280 15.44 4.40 -19.15
N GLY A 281 16.45 3.76 -19.75
CA GLY A 281 16.24 2.69 -20.73
C GLY A 281 15.44 1.52 -20.14
N ILE A 282 15.88 0.99 -18.99
CA ILE A 282 15.20 -0.13 -18.32
C ILE A 282 13.77 0.27 -17.90
N ILE A 283 13.57 1.49 -17.38
CA ILE A 283 12.24 1.95 -16.98
C ILE A 283 11.32 2.15 -18.18
N ALA A 284 11.83 2.63 -19.32
CA ALA A 284 11.06 2.70 -20.55
C ALA A 284 10.66 1.30 -21.03
N CYS A 285 11.58 0.34 -21.02
CA CYS A 285 11.27 -1.06 -21.34
C CYS A 285 10.23 -1.66 -20.39
N TRP A 286 10.39 -1.43 -19.08
CA TRP A 286 9.44 -1.87 -18.05
C TRP A 286 8.05 -1.26 -18.27
N ALA A 287 7.98 0.06 -18.48
CA ALA A 287 6.72 0.76 -18.68
C ALA A 287 6.00 0.29 -19.96
N PHE A 288 6.76 0.10 -21.05
CA PHE A 288 6.22 -0.46 -22.28
C PHE A 288 5.72 -1.89 -22.08
N ALA A 289 6.51 -2.78 -21.49
CA ALA A 289 6.12 -4.16 -21.22
C ALA A 289 4.89 -4.23 -20.30
N ALA A 290 4.85 -3.43 -19.23
CA ALA A 290 3.71 -3.38 -18.32
C ALA A 290 2.44 -2.88 -19.02
N TYR A 291 2.54 -1.88 -19.91
CA TYR A 291 1.41 -1.43 -20.71
C TYR A 291 0.96 -2.50 -21.72
N ALA A 292 1.89 -3.02 -22.52
CA ALA A 292 1.62 -4.02 -23.54
C ALA A 292 1.03 -5.31 -22.96
N ALA A 293 1.46 -5.72 -21.76
CA ALA A 293 0.92 -6.87 -21.05
C ALA A 293 -0.61 -6.82 -20.91
N TYR A 294 -1.18 -5.64 -20.69
CA TYR A 294 -2.58 -5.48 -20.28
C TYR A 294 -3.46 -4.79 -21.32
N PHE A 295 -2.87 -4.12 -22.32
CA PHE A 295 -3.60 -3.32 -23.31
C PHE A 295 -3.30 -3.70 -24.76
N VAL A 296 -2.32 -4.56 -25.03
CA VAL A 296 -2.00 -5.05 -26.38
C VAL A 296 -2.30 -6.54 -26.43
N LEU A 297 -3.27 -6.92 -27.26
CA LEU A 297 -3.72 -8.30 -27.48
C LEU A 297 -2.90 -8.97 -28.59
#